data_AF-A0AA97HSE2-F1
#
_entry.id   AF-A0AA97HSE2-F1
#
_cell.length_a   1.000
_cell.length_b   1.000
_cell.length_c   1.000
_cell.angle_alpha   90.00
_cell.angle_beta   90.00
_cell.angle_gamma   90.00
#
_symmetry.space_group_name_H-M   'P 1'
#
loop_
_entity.id
_entity.type
_entity.pdbx_description
1 polymer ?
#
loop_
_entity_poly.entity_id
_entity_poly.type
_entity_poly.pdbx_seq_one_letter_code
_entity_poly.pdbx_strand_id
1 'polypeptide(L)'
;MQSTTASNAARTITAVLNTELSTGLPAEYNFSGTITIPAGETVGSEEISFNFIEMPIGPTRTLVFDLALPDDGSFLNTSRPSHTINYTAVCPLSGPQLTTVSFTFDSWPEELSWSITNDANGLEVASGSGYDGMTSFSTEVCLISGDYTFNIEDAYGDGGALYELSQNGNVVISGGPAYGSGESQSFSISI
;
A
#
# COMPACT_ATOMS: atom_id res chain seq x y z
N MET A 1 -4.70 23.82 -11.74
CA MET A 1 -5.90 24.60 -12.15
C MET A 1 -5.48 25.89 -12.80
N GLN A 2 -6.22 26.40 -13.79
CA GLN A 2 -5.91 27.66 -14.48
C GLN A 2 -7.10 28.63 -14.42
N SER A 3 -6.83 29.89 -14.08
CA SER A 3 -7.75 31.03 -14.10
C SER A 3 -7.49 31.86 -15.35
N THR A 4 -8.52 32.46 -15.93
CA THR A 4 -8.39 33.28 -17.15
C THR A 4 -7.99 34.73 -16.93
N THR A 5 -7.97 35.16 -15.66
CA THR A 5 -7.50 36.49 -15.28
C THR A 5 -6.51 36.38 -14.12
N ALA A 6 -5.50 37.24 -14.08
CA ALA A 6 -4.68 37.46 -12.90
C ALA A 6 -5.40 38.44 -11.96
N SER A 7 -5.38 38.17 -10.66
CA SER A 7 -5.93 39.05 -9.61
C SER A 7 -4.79 39.60 -8.76
N ASN A 8 -4.92 40.81 -8.23
CA ASN A 8 -3.98 41.38 -7.27
C ASN A 8 -4.12 40.76 -5.86
N ALA A 9 -5.10 39.88 -5.64
CA ALA A 9 -5.29 39.11 -4.43
C ALA A 9 -5.22 37.60 -4.72
N ALA A 10 -4.79 36.83 -3.73
CA ALA A 10 -4.87 35.37 -3.80
C ALA A 10 -6.33 34.91 -3.87
N ARG A 11 -6.56 33.81 -4.57
CA ARG A 11 -7.89 33.20 -4.74
C ARG A 11 -7.84 31.76 -4.33
N THR A 12 -8.91 31.29 -3.70
CA THR A 12 -9.04 29.91 -3.24
C THR A 12 -10.20 29.23 -3.94
N ILE A 13 -10.01 27.96 -4.29
CA ILE A 13 -11.03 27.11 -4.90
C ILE A 13 -11.11 25.84 -4.06
N THR A 14 -12.32 25.41 -3.73
CA THR A 14 -12.52 24.17 -2.97
C THR A 14 -12.51 22.97 -3.92
N ALA A 15 -11.67 22.00 -3.64
CA ALA A 15 -11.71 20.68 -4.25
C ALA A 15 -12.50 19.75 -3.31
N VAL A 16 -13.65 19.26 -3.77
CA VAL A 16 -14.52 18.39 -2.99
C VAL A 16 -14.33 16.96 -3.47
N LEU A 17 -13.96 16.05 -2.58
CA LEU A 17 -13.90 14.63 -2.91
C LEU A 17 -15.32 14.09 -3.14
N ASN A 18 -15.54 13.48 -4.29
CA ASN A 18 -16.75 12.74 -4.61
C ASN A 18 -16.60 11.30 -4.11
N THR A 19 -17.11 11.02 -2.91
CA THR A 19 -16.99 9.71 -2.25
C THR A 19 -17.80 8.61 -2.92
N GLU A 20 -18.80 8.94 -3.74
CA GLU A 20 -19.61 7.96 -4.48
C GLU A 20 -18.87 7.40 -5.69
N LEU A 21 -17.99 8.22 -6.30
CA LEU A 21 -17.19 7.84 -7.47
C LEU A 21 -15.74 7.48 -7.12
N SER A 22 -15.31 7.76 -5.89
CA SER A 22 -13.96 7.44 -5.40
C SER A 22 -13.94 6.07 -4.73
N THR A 23 -12.87 5.32 -4.96
CA THR A 23 -12.62 4.00 -4.35
C THR A 23 -11.46 4.00 -3.36
N GLY A 24 -10.72 5.11 -3.27
CA GLY A 24 -9.64 5.32 -2.32
C GLY A 24 -10.11 5.39 -0.87
N LEU A 25 -9.39 4.73 0.02
CA LEU A 25 -9.72 4.72 1.45
C LEU A 25 -9.16 5.97 2.14
N PRO A 26 -9.89 6.59 3.09
CA PRO A 26 -9.44 7.83 3.73
C PRO A 26 -8.07 7.77 4.42
N ALA A 27 -7.60 6.58 4.82
CA ALA A 27 -6.28 6.41 5.43
C ALA A 27 -5.13 6.42 4.41
N GLU A 28 -5.42 6.19 3.12
CA GLU A 28 -4.42 6.06 2.05
C GLU A 28 -3.92 7.40 1.53
N TYR A 29 -4.62 8.51 1.78
CA TYR A 29 -4.27 9.82 1.23
C TYR A 29 -4.62 10.97 2.17
N ASN A 30 -3.96 12.09 1.96
CA ASN A 30 -4.27 13.34 2.64
C ASN A 30 -4.16 14.52 1.67
N PHE A 31 -5.16 15.39 1.74
CA PHE A 31 -5.28 16.63 0.96
C PHE A 31 -6.05 17.67 1.79
N SER A 32 -5.82 18.96 1.52
CA SER A 32 -6.43 20.08 2.25
C SER A 32 -7.84 20.46 1.76
N GLY A 33 -8.20 20.04 0.55
CA GLY A 33 -9.44 20.41 -0.15
C GLY A 33 -9.48 21.84 -0.64
N THR A 34 -8.34 22.56 -0.62
CA THR A 34 -8.25 23.95 -1.06
C THR A 34 -7.09 24.16 -2.01
N ILE A 35 -7.41 24.60 -3.22
CA ILE A 35 -6.43 25.03 -4.22
C ILE A 35 -6.26 26.54 -4.12
N THR A 36 -5.04 27.01 -3.87
CA THR A 36 -4.72 28.43 -3.82
C THR A 36 -4.06 28.88 -5.13
N ILE A 37 -4.60 29.92 -5.75
CA ILE A 37 -3.99 30.68 -6.84
C ILE A 37 -3.38 31.95 -6.21
N PRO A 38 -2.04 32.10 -6.15
CA PRO A 38 -1.42 33.28 -5.58
C PRO A 38 -1.79 34.58 -6.30
N ALA A 39 -1.59 35.72 -5.63
CA ALA A 39 -1.77 37.03 -6.26
C ALA A 39 -0.81 37.22 -7.44
N GLY A 40 -1.30 37.77 -8.53
CA GLY A 40 -0.57 37.93 -9.80
C GLY A 40 -0.56 36.68 -10.67
N GLU A 41 -0.89 35.51 -10.11
CA GLU A 41 -0.83 34.23 -10.81
C GLU A 41 -2.17 33.83 -11.42
N THR A 42 -2.08 33.00 -12.45
CA THR A 42 -3.24 32.33 -13.08
C THR A 42 -3.31 30.85 -12.74
N VAL A 43 -2.27 30.28 -12.13
CA VAL A 43 -2.20 28.85 -11.82
C VAL A 43 -2.15 28.64 -10.32
N GLY A 44 -2.93 27.67 -9.86
CA GLY A 44 -2.91 27.17 -8.49
C GLY A 44 -2.87 25.65 -8.49
N SER A 45 -2.26 25.11 -7.46
CA SER A 45 -2.11 23.68 -7.22
C SER A 45 -2.33 23.34 -5.76
N GLU A 46 -2.58 22.07 -5.52
CA GLU A 46 -2.65 21.45 -4.21
C GLU A 46 -1.83 20.17 -4.27
N GLU A 47 -1.09 19.88 -3.20
CA GLU A 47 -0.38 18.61 -3.08
C GLU A 47 -1.32 17.57 -2.47
N ILE A 48 -1.32 16.38 -3.07
CA ILE A 48 -1.95 15.20 -2.51
C ILE A 48 -0.83 14.29 -2.05
N SER A 49 -0.84 13.96 -0.76
CA SER A 49 0.10 13.03 -0.16
C SER A 49 -0.55 11.66 -0.02
N PHE A 50 0.23 10.60 -0.22
CA PHE A 50 -0.22 9.22 -0.08
C PHE A 50 0.48 8.56 1.10
N ASN A 51 -0.26 7.75 1.85
CA ASN A 51 0.26 6.93 2.94
C ASN A 51 0.47 5.51 2.46
N PHE A 52 1.70 5.21 2.04
CA PHE A 52 2.03 3.89 1.50
C PHE A 52 1.87 2.74 2.50
N ILE A 53 1.87 3.02 3.81
CA ILE A 53 1.63 2.01 4.85
C ILE A 53 0.19 1.49 4.78
N GLU A 54 -0.76 2.39 4.50
CA GLU A 54 -2.21 2.09 4.44
C GLU A 54 -2.67 1.57 3.08
N MET A 55 -1.76 1.49 2.11
CA MET A 55 -2.09 1.14 0.72
C MET A 55 -1.70 -0.31 0.41
N PRO A 56 -2.66 -1.22 0.19
CA PRO A 56 -2.34 -2.58 -0.27
C PRO A 56 -1.76 -2.55 -1.69
N ILE A 57 -0.83 -3.47 -1.96
CA ILE A 57 -0.21 -3.63 -3.29
C ILE A 57 -1.20 -4.29 -4.25
N GLY A 58 -1.32 -3.74 -5.47
CA GLY A 58 -2.11 -4.34 -6.55
C GLY A 58 -3.42 -3.63 -6.90
N PRO A 59 -4.36 -3.35 -5.96
CA PRO A 59 -5.62 -2.73 -6.33
C PRO A 59 -5.39 -1.28 -6.78
N THR A 60 -5.92 -0.95 -7.95
CA THR A 60 -6.01 0.44 -8.39
C THR A 60 -7.16 1.13 -7.68
N ARG A 61 -6.85 2.25 -7.05
CA ARG A 61 -7.80 3.14 -6.40
C ARG A 61 -8.01 4.39 -7.25
N THR A 62 -9.16 5.03 -7.03
CA THR A 62 -9.56 6.23 -7.75
C THR A 62 -10.00 7.30 -6.75
N LEU A 63 -9.50 8.53 -6.92
CA LEU A 63 -10.03 9.74 -6.30
C LEU A 63 -10.67 10.59 -7.38
N VAL A 64 -11.92 10.98 -7.17
CA VAL A 64 -12.65 11.92 -8.04
C VAL A 64 -12.89 13.20 -7.26
N PHE A 65 -12.34 14.31 -7.73
CA PHE A 65 -12.51 15.63 -7.13
C PHE A 65 -13.43 16.48 -7.99
N ASP A 66 -14.52 16.95 -7.41
CA ASP A 66 -15.37 17.98 -7.98
C ASP A 66 -14.87 19.35 -7.52
N LEU A 67 -14.60 20.23 -8.47
CA LEU A 67 -14.16 21.59 -8.15
C LEU A 67 -15.37 22.50 -7.95
N ALA A 68 -15.46 23.13 -6.77
CA ALA A 68 -16.47 24.14 -6.48
C ALA A 68 -15.97 25.51 -6.99
N LEU A 69 -16.32 25.82 -8.23
CA LEU A 69 -15.93 27.08 -8.87
C LEU A 69 -16.82 28.24 -8.35
N PRO A 70 -16.24 29.44 -8.15
CA PRO A 70 -17.03 30.65 -7.87
C PRO A 70 -17.97 31.01 -9.04
N ASP A 71 -19.21 31.43 -8.72
CA ASP A 71 -20.22 31.84 -9.71
C ASP A 71 -19.98 33.25 -10.31
N ASP A 72 -18.81 33.84 -10.09
CA ASP A 72 -18.47 35.22 -10.48
C ASP A 72 -17.99 35.35 -11.94
N GLY A 73 -17.98 34.25 -12.69
CA GLY A 73 -17.56 34.21 -14.09
C GLY A 73 -16.05 34.37 -14.31
N SER A 74 -15.24 34.30 -13.25
CA SER A 74 -13.78 34.41 -13.34
C SER A 74 -13.08 33.16 -13.90
N PHE A 75 -13.84 32.08 -14.13
CA PHE A 75 -13.37 30.81 -14.70
C PHE A 75 -14.14 30.47 -15.98
N LEU A 76 -13.42 30.07 -17.03
CA LEU A 76 -14.02 29.48 -18.23
C LEU A 76 -14.38 28.01 -17.95
N ASN A 77 -15.58 27.60 -18.37
CA ASN A 77 -16.20 26.28 -18.13
C ASN A 77 -16.82 26.11 -16.72
N THR A 78 -18.09 26.47 -16.57
CA THR A 78 -18.89 26.36 -15.33
C THR A 78 -19.47 24.95 -15.09
N SER A 79 -19.26 23.99 -16.01
CA SER A 79 -19.56 22.60 -15.68
C SER A 79 -18.57 22.15 -14.61
N ARG A 80 -19.04 21.69 -13.44
CA ARG A 80 -18.19 21.20 -12.34
C ARG A 80 -17.13 20.26 -12.92
N PRO A 81 -15.88 20.71 -13.11
CA PRO A 81 -14.90 19.85 -13.74
C PRO A 81 -14.52 18.83 -12.70
N SER A 82 -14.81 17.56 -12.98
CA SER A 82 -14.33 16.45 -12.19
C SER A 82 -12.89 16.14 -12.60
N HIS A 83 -11.99 16.06 -11.63
CA HIS A 83 -10.64 15.56 -11.86
C HIS A 83 -10.52 14.17 -11.26
N THR A 84 -10.00 13.23 -12.06
CA THR A 84 -9.82 11.84 -11.63
C THR A 84 -8.35 11.54 -11.50
N ILE A 85 -7.97 11.01 -10.34
CA ILE A 85 -6.63 10.50 -10.05
C ILE A 85 -6.75 9.01 -9.79
N ASN A 86 -6.01 8.22 -10.57
CA ASN A 86 -5.86 6.79 -10.32
C ASN A 86 -4.49 6.56 -9.69
N TYR A 87 -4.45 5.73 -8.67
CA TYR A 87 -3.21 5.38 -7.98
C TYR A 87 -3.21 3.90 -7.59
N THR A 88 -2.03 3.29 -7.61
CA THR A 88 -1.82 1.88 -7.31
C THR A 88 -0.47 1.75 -6.63
N ALA A 89 -0.42 1.07 -5.49
CA ALA A 89 0.86 0.62 -4.94
C ALA A 89 1.40 -0.51 -5.81
N VAL A 90 2.59 -0.32 -6.37
CA VAL A 90 3.25 -1.31 -7.23
C VAL A 90 4.44 -1.93 -6.52
N CYS A 91 4.60 -3.23 -6.67
CA CYS A 91 5.84 -3.92 -6.33
C CYS A 91 6.73 -3.93 -7.58
N PRO A 92 7.85 -3.20 -7.61
CA PRO A 92 8.80 -3.33 -8.69
C PRO A 92 9.40 -4.73 -8.64
N LEU A 93 9.39 -5.43 -9.78
CA LEU A 93 9.93 -6.78 -9.96
C LEU A 93 11.46 -6.87 -9.77
N SER A 94 12.09 -5.76 -9.40
CA SER A 94 13.48 -5.67 -9.01
C SER A 94 13.65 -4.47 -8.08
N GLY A 95 14.31 -4.68 -6.94
CA GLY A 95 14.56 -3.60 -6.00
C GLY A 95 14.80 -4.10 -4.58
N PRO A 96 15.27 -3.21 -3.69
CA PRO A 96 15.65 -3.57 -2.33
C PRO A 96 14.47 -3.99 -1.46
N GLN A 97 13.23 -3.73 -1.90
CA GLN A 97 11.97 -4.03 -1.22
C GLN A 97 11.49 -5.48 -1.36
N LEU A 98 12.16 -6.31 -2.17
CA LEU A 98 11.81 -7.72 -2.31
C LEU A 98 12.38 -8.52 -1.13
N THR A 99 11.48 -9.22 -0.45
CA THR A 99 11.82 -10.19 0.60
C THR A 99 11.45 -11.58 0.08
N THR A 100 12.42 -12.46 -0.02
CA THR A 100 12.21 -13.86 -0.41
C THR A 100 11.73 -14.63 0.82
N VAL A 101 10.55 -15.24 0.73
CA VAL A 101 10.03 -16.21 1.71
C VAL A 101 10.26 -17.61 1.15
N SER A 102 10.95 -18.46 1.89
CA SER A 102 11.29 -19.81 1.44
C SER A 102 11.00 -20.87 2.50
N PHE A 103 10.60 -22.05 2.02
CA PHE A 103 10.30 -23.20 2.85
C PHE A 103 10.99 -24.46 2.29
N THR A 104 11.48 -25.30 3.19
CA THR A 104 11.75 -26.72 2.91
C THR A 104 10.80 -27.53 3.77
N PHE A 105 9.88 -28.24 3.14
CA PHE A 105 8.82 -28.97 3.82
C PHE A 105 9.29 -30.33 4.30
N ASP A 106 8.52 -30.92 5.21
CA ASP A 106 8.62 -32.31 5.60
C ASP A 106 7.69 -33.20 4.76
N SER A 107 7.04 -34.18 5.39
CA SER A 107 6.14 -35.10 4.72
C SER A 107 4.72 -34.57 4.54
N TRP A 108 4.36 -33.44 5.18
CA TRP A 108 2.99 -32.90 5.21
C TRP A 108 2.93 -31.40 4.86
N PRO A 109 3.43 -31.00 3.68
CA PRO A 109 3.43 -29.61 3.25
C PRO A 109 2.03 -28.97 3.18
N GLU A 110 0.98 -29.78 3.01
CA GLU A 110 -0.42 -29.34 2.96
C GLU A 110 -0.92 -28.72 4.27
N GLU A 111 -0.24 -28.98 5.38
CA GLU A 111 -0.62 -28.49 6.71
C GLU A 111 -0.12 -27.07 6.98
N LEU A 112 0.88 -26.64 6.21
CA LEU A 112 1.54 -25.35 6.41
C LEU A 112 0.73 -24.19 5.83
N SER A 113 0.54 -23.17 6.66
CA SER A 113 0.15 -21.84 6.22
C SER A 113 1.02 -20.76 6.88
N TRP A 114 1.08 -19.59 6.26
CA TRP A 114 1.84 -18.46 6.79
C TRP A 114 1.20 -17.13 6.43
N SER A 115 1.52 -16.10 7.21
CA SER A 115 1.16 -14.71 6.94
C SER A 115 2.27 -13.75 7.39
N ILE A 116 2.32 -12.58 6.76
CA ILE A 116 3.14 -11.44 7.18
C ILE A 116 2.19 -10.28 7.44
N THR A 117 2.26 -9.72 8.64
CA THR A 117 1.46 -8.57 9.06
C THR A 117 2.37 -7.36 9.24
N ASN A 118 1.95 -6.19 8.77
CA ASN A 118 2.61 -4.92 9.05
C ASN A 118 2.23 -4.44 10.46
N ASP A 119 3.21 -4.30 11.35
CA ASP A 119 2.95 -3.98 12.75
C ASP A 119 2.44 -2.54 12.96
N ALA A 120 2.67 -1.64 12.00
CA ALA A 120 2.23 -0.25 12.10
C ALA A 120 0.71 -0.09 11.98
N ASN A 121 0.04 -0.97 11.23
CA ASN A 121 -1.41 -0.87 10.98
C ASN A 121 -2.19 -2.19 11.07
N GLY A 122 -1.50 -3.30 11.32
CA GLY A 122 -2.12 -4.63 11.46
C GLY A 122 -2.63 -5.22 10.16
N LEU A 123 -2.26 -4.68 9.00
CA LEU A 123 -2.66 -5.24 7.71
C LEU A 123 -1.81 -6.46 7.37
N GLU A 124 -2.47 -7.56 6.98
CA GLU A 124 -1.81 -8.67 6.31
C GLU A 124 -1.32 -8.21 4.94
N VAL A 125 0.00 -8.24 4.72
CA VAL A 125 0.65 -7.80 3.47
C VAL A 125 1.02 -8.96 2.56
N ALA A 126 1.08 -10.18 3.10
CA ALA A 126 1.27 -11.40 2.34
C ALA A 126 0.81 -12.63 3.15
N SER A 127 0.40 -13.69 2.45
CA SER A 127 0.07 -14.98 3.04
C SER A 127 0.18 -16.10 2.02
N GLY A 128 0.22 -17.34 2.49
CA GLY A 128 0.28 -18.53 1.64
C GLY A 128 -0.13 -19.81 2.35
N SER A 129 -0.65 -20.77 1.59
CA SER A 129 -1.06 -22.11 2.04
C SER A 129 -1.21 -23.05 0.83
N GLY A 130 -1.51 -24.32 1.08
CA GLY A 130 -1.92 -25.26 0.03
C GLY A 130 -0.75 -25.88 -0.74
N TYR A 131 0.27 -26.34 -0.02
CA TYR A 131 1.52 -26.86 -0.60
C TYR A 131 1.54 -28.38 -0.81
N ASP A 132 0.37 -29.03 -0.96
CA ASP A 132 0.23 -30.48 -1.15
C ASP A 132 1.21 -31.04 -2.20
N GLY A 133 1.95 -32.08 -1.81
CA GLY A 133 2.92 -32.75 -2.67
C GLY A 133 4.19 -31.95 -3.01
N MET A 134 4.41 -30.77 -2.42
CA MET A 134 5.63 -29.99 -2.61
C MET A 134 6.73 -30.38 -1.62
N THR A 135 7.99 -30.33 -2.05
CA THR A 135 9.16 -30.52 -1.17
C THR A 135 9.76 -29.20 -0.69
N SER A 136 9.52 -28.12 -1.43
CA SER A 136 9.96 -26.77 -1.10
C SER A 136 9.11 -25.74 -1.82
N PHE A 137 9.12 -24.51 -1.30
CA PHE A 137 8.45 -23.36 -1.90
C PHE A 137 9.33 -22.12 -1.74
N SER A 138 9.26 -21.20 -2.71
CA SER A 138 9.89 -19.89 -2.60
C SER A 138 9.05 -18.86 -3.33
N THR A 139 8.87 -17.69 -2.71
CA THR A 139 8.16 -16.56 -3.30
C THR A 139 8.80 -15.26 -2.87
N GLU A 140 8.56 -14.20 -3.63
CA GLU A 140 9.00 -12.85 -3.30
C GLU A 140 7.79 -12.01 -2.89
N VAL A 141 7.91 -11.35 -1.75
CA VAL A 141 6.91 -10.41 -1.23
C VAL A 141 7.52 -9.01 -1.19
N CYS A 142 6.71 -8.01 -1.51
CA CYS A 142 7.13 -6.62 -1.39
C CYS A 142 6.89 -6.09 0.00
N LEU A 143 7.95 -5.76 0.70
CA LEU A 143 7.90 -5.12 2.01
C LEU A 143 8.63 -3.77 1.93
N ILE A 144 7.99 -2.72 2.43
CA ILE A 144 8.61 -1.41 2.57
C ILE A 144 9.37 -1.33 3.91
N SER A 145 10.14 -0.27 4.15
CA SER A 145 10.74 -0.06 5.47
C SER A 145 9.67 -0.05 6.56
N GLY A 146 9.85 -0.88 7.57
CA GLY A 146 8.87 -1.08 8.63
C GLY A 146 9.13 -2.32 9.45
N ASP A 147 8.32 -2.50 10.49
CA ASP A 147 8.33 -3.67 11.35
C ASP A 147 7.17 -4.60 10.99
N TYR A 148 7.45 -5.89 11.01
CA TYR A 148 6.54 -6.93 10.55
C TYR A 148 6.56 -8.12 11.50
N THR A 149 5.43 -8.81 11.55
CA THR A 149 5.30 -10.11 12.20
C THR A 149 5.05 -11.19 11.15
N PHE A 150 5.95 -12.16 11.05
CA PHE A 150 5.75 -13.40 10.31
C PHE A 150 5.09 -14.43 11.22
N ASN A 151 3.99 -15.03 10.77
CA ASN A 151 3.34 -16.15 11.42
C ASN A 151 3.44 -17.38 10.51
N ILE A 152 3.79 -18.51 11.08
CA ILE A 152 3.75 -19.83 10.44
C ILE A 152 2.89 -20.74 11.30
N GLU A 153 1.98 -21.47 10.67
CA GLU A 153 1.04 -22.38 11.33
C GLU A 153 1.12 -23.75 10.67
N ASP A 154 1.00 -24.78 11.50
CA ASP A 154 0.87 -26.16 11.12
C ASP A 154 -0.42 -26.74 11.71
N ALA A 155 -1.25 -27.32 10.84
CA ALA A 155 -2.64 -27.63 11.15
C ALA A 155 -2.80 -28.76 12.20
N TYR A 156 -1.88 -29.71 12.26
CA TYR A 156 -1.95 -30.84 13.20
C TYR A 156 -1.04 -30.67 14.42
N GLY A 157 -0.13 -29.71 14.37
CA GLY A 157 0.63 -29.21 15.48
C GLY A 157 1.84 -30.04 15.87
N ASP A 158 2.35 -30.84 14.95
CA ASP A 158 3.64 -31.52 15.07
C ASP A 158 4.78 -30.76 14.37
N GLY A 159 4.47 -29.67 13.66
CA GLY A 159 5.43 -28.75 13.06
C GLY A 159 5.63 -29.03 11.58
N GLY A 160 6.83 -28.90 11.04
CA GLY A 160 7.14 -29.56 9.77
C GLY A 160 8.14 -28.87 8.86
N ALA A 161 8.09 -27.56 8.68
CA ALA A 161 8.93 -26.90 7.69
C ALA A 161 10.13 -26.14 8.27
N LEU A 162 11.27 -26.19 7.58
CA LEU A 162 12.28 -25.14 7.69
C LEU A 162 11.78 -23.92 6.92
N TYR A 163 11.97 -22.72 7.47
CA TYR A 163 11.69 -21.49 6.75
C TYR A 163 12.81 -20.46 6.89
N GLU A 164 12.92 -19.62 5.88
CA GLU A 164 13.85 -18.50 5.84
C GLU A 164 13.19 -17.34 5.08
N LEU A 165 13.25 -16.16 5.68
CA LEU A 165 12.97 -14.90 5.00
C LEU A 165 14.29 -14.16 4.82
N SER A 166 14.57 -13.74 3.58
CA SER A 166 15.76 -12.96 3.26
C SER A 166 15.43 -11.73 2.45
N GLN A 167 16.15 -10.63 2.70
CA GLN A 167 16.07 -9.41 1.93
C GLN A 167 17.44 -9.11 1.31
N ASN A 168 17.47 -8.92 -0.01
CA ASN A 168 18.71 -8.70 -0.76
C ASN A 168 19.80 -9.75 -0.46
N GLY A 169 19.39 -11.01 -0.27
CA GLY A 169 20.28 -12.12 0.05
C GLY A 169 20.77 -12.17 1.50
N ASN A 170 20.31 -11.27 2.38
CA ASN A 170 20.58 -11.33 3.82
C ASN A 170 19.37 -11.92 4.54
N VAL A 171 19.60 -12.95 5.34
CA VAL A 171 18.55 -13.56 6.17
C VAL A 171 18.09 -12.55 7.22
N VAL A 172 16.79 -12.25 7.24
CA VAL A 172 16.16 -11.40 8.26
C VAL A 172 15.59 -12.23 9.41
N ILE A 173 14.97 -13.37 9.10
CA ILE A 173 14.55 -14.39 10.08
C ILE A 173 14.65 -15.78 9.47
N SER A 174 14.79 -16.79 10.33
CA SER A 174 14.69 -18.20 9.96
C SER A 174 14.21 -19.03 11.15
N GLY A 175 13.68 -20.22 10.87
CA GLY A 175 13.16 -21.13 11.88
C GLY A 175 13.29 -22.60 11.50
N GLY A 176 13.25 -23.43 12.54
CA GLY A 176 13.31 -24.88 12.45
C GLY A 176 11.92 -25.51 12.31
N PRO A 177 11.81 -26.82 12.02
CA PRO A 177 10.52 -27.49 11.86
C PRO A 177 9.77 -27.70 13.19
N ALA A 178 10.37 -27.38 14.33
CA ALA A 178 9.87 -27.74 15.66
C ALA A 178 9.06 -26.61 16.32
N TYR A 179 8.07 -26.05 15.62
CA TYR A 179 7.18 -25.00 16.13
C TYR A 179 5.81 -25.53 16.62
N GLY A 180 5.59 -26.85 16.63
CA GLY A 180 4.30 -27.42 17.02
C GLY A 180 3.19 -26.89 16.10
N SER A 181 2.11 -26.33 16.65
CA SER A 181 1.02 -25.72 15.84
C SER A 181 1.40 -24.42 15.14
N GLY A 182 2.53 -23.82 15.46
CA GLY A 182 2.96 -22.57 14.83
C GLY A 182 3.83 -21.71 15.72
N GLU A 183 4.45 -20.71 15.09
CA GLU A 183 5.20 -19.67 15.78
C GLU A 183 5.09 -18.32 15.07
N SER A 184 5.42 -17.26 15.81
CA SER A 184 5.47 -15.90 15.31
C SER A 184 6.88 -15.34 15.52
N GLN A 185 7.45 -14.71 14.49
CA GLN A 185 8.71 -13.99 14.58
C GLN A 185 8.56 -12.56 14.06
N SER A 186 9.01 -11.59 14.86
CA SER A 186 9.09 -10.20 14.43
C SER A 186 10.39 -9.93 13.68
N PHE A 187 10.31 -9.10 12.64
CA PHE A 187 11.45 -8.69 11.83
C PHE A 187 11.26 -7.27 11.28
N SER A 188 12.38 -6.61 10.96
CA SER A 188 12.35 -5.25 10.42
C SER A 188 12.95 -5.23 9.03
N ILE A 189 12.33 -4.45 8.16
CA ILE A 189 12.82 -4.12 6.82
C ILE A 189 13.38 -2.70 6.83
N SER A 190 14.52 -2.50 6.17
CA SER A 190 15.15 -1.19 6.00
C SER A 190 15.78 -1.11 4.62
N ILE A 191 15.12 -0.36 3.73
CA ILE A 191 15.54 -0.10 2.34
C ILE A 191 16.15 1.28 2.14
#